data_AF-A9WB80-F1
#
_entry.id   AF-A9WB80-F1
#
_cell.length_a   1.000
_cell.length_b   1.000
_cell.length_c   1.000
_cell.angle_alpha   90.00
_cell.angle_beta   90.00
_cell.angle_gamma   90.00
#
_symmetry.space_group_name_H-M   'P 1'
#
loop_
_entity.id
_entity.type
_entity.pdbx_description
1 polymer ?
#
loop_
_entity_poly.entity_id
_entity_poly.type
_entity_poly.pdbx_seq_one_letter_code
_entity_poly.pdbx_strand_id
1 'polypeptide(L)'
;MQYFSERESLAYHVLSLLVDAPSSFAALYGGLVRHYGYPRTLNLADLMATLHSLEQHGWITAWQMSADGHVHALHAADRERALLAYQRWLPAADLADLAVDEIGVWYEITTAGRTAWQRWDDAATSEPQASWTLDQVTATQTLIIHAATEALAAAVLHWWLTTHPEIAVIRSSQRIEPVATASLRSGITIPNGVRLVVRYQPVLEPPT
;
A
#
# COMPACT_ATOMS: atom_id res chain seq x y z
N MET A 1 -3.75 2.57 13.86
CA MET A 1 -3.10 3.08 12.62
C MET A 1 -1.94 4.00 12.99
N GLN A 2 -0.70 3.49 12.96
CA GLN A 2 0.47 4.36 12.98
C GLN A 2 0.51 5.11 11.64
N TYR A 3 0.50 6.44 11.70
CA TYR A 3 0.77 7.25 10.53
C TYR A 3 2.26 7.10 10.24
N PHE A 4 2.60 6.22 9.31
CA PHE A 4 3.93 6.23 8.71
C PHE A 4 4.16 7.60 8.08
N SER A 5 5.36 8.13 8.22
CA SER A 5 5.79 9.22 7.34
C SER A 5 5.69 8.75 5.88
N GLU A 6 5.52 9.67 4.94
CA GLU A 6 5.41 9.34 3.50
C GLU A 6 6.59 8.46 3.03
N ARG A 7 7.78 8.67 3.59
CA ARG A 7 8.98 7.86 3.31
C ARG A 7 8.92 6.45 3.90
N GLU A 8 8.39 6.29 5.10
CA GLU A 8 8.21 4.98 5.71
C GLU A 8 7.13 4.17 4.98
N SER A 9 6.08 4.83 4.48
CA SER A 9 5.06 4.18 3.65
C SER A 9 5.64 3.69 2.32
N LEU A 10 6.49 4.49 1.66
CA LEU A 10 7.17 4.07 0.43
C LEU A 10 8.11 2.89 0.66
N ALA A 11 8.90 2.92 1.72
CA ALA A 11 9.79 1.82 2.10
C ALA A 11 9.02 0.50 2.32
N TYR A 12 7.91 0.54 3.07
CA TYR A 12 7.05 -0.62 3.29
C TYR A 12 6.47 -1.14 1.97
N HIS A 13 5.90 -0.28 1.12
CA HIS A 13 5.33 -0.69 -0.17
C HIS A 13 6.38 -1.32 -1.10
N VAL A 14 7.61 -0.79 -1.12
CA VAL A 14 8.72 -1.39 -1.88
C VAL A 14 9.06 -2.78 -1.36
N LEU A 15 9.20 -2.96 -0.04
CA LEU A 15 9.50 -4.28 0.52
C LEU A 15 8.37 -5.28 0.27
N SER A 16 7.10 -4.83 0.33
CA SER A 16 5.94 -5.66 0.02
C SER A 16 5.95 -6.15 -1.43
N LEU A 17 6.40 -5.33 -2.39
CA LEU A 17 6.54 -5.76 -3.78
C LEU A 17 7.71 -6.73 -4.01
N LEU A 18 8.75 -6.66 -3.18
CA LEU A 18 9.94 -7.53 -3.27
C LEU A 18 9.80 -8.84 -2.49
N VAL A 19 8.73 -9.01 -1.71
CA VAL A 19 8.59 -10.17 -0.81
C VAL A 19 8.44 -11.48 -1.57
N ASP A 20 7.82 -11.45 -2.75
CA ASP A 20 7.51 -12.64 -3.54
C ASP A 20 8.61 -12.99 -4.55
N ALA A 21 9.30 -12.00 -5.09
CA ALA A 21 10.37 -12.20 -6.07
C ALA A 21 11.28 -10.97 -6.19
N PRO A 22 12.51 -11.15 -6.72
CA PRO A 22 13.30 -10.05 -7.25
C PRO A 22 12.54 -9.25 -8.31
N SER A 23 12.76 -7.94 -8.34
CA SER A 23 12.09 -7.05 -9.28
C SER A 23 13.04 -6.01 -9.85
N SER A 24 12.84 -5.68 -11.12
CA SER A 24 13.49 -4.55 -11.75
C SER A 24 12.95 -3.23 -11.18
N PHE A 25 13.71 -2.14 -11.30
CA PHE A 25 13.26 -0.80 -10.88
C PHE A 25 11.98 -0.41 -11.62
N ALA A 26 11.92 -0.67 -12.93
CA ALA A 26 10.74 -0.37 -13.75
C ALA A 26 9.49 -1.11 -13.23
N ALA A 27 9.62 -2.39 -12.92
CA ALA A 27 8.53 -3.20 -12.40
C ALA A 27 8.11 -2.75 -10.99
N LEU A 28 9.05 -2.35 -10.13
CA LEU A 28 8.73 -1.75 -8.82
C LEU A 28 7.94 -0.46 -8.96
N TYR A 29 8.40 0.46 -9.82
CA TYR A 29 7.68 1.70 -10.11
C TYR A 29 6.25 1.41 -10.62
N GLY A 30 6.12 0.50 -11.58
CA GLY A 30 4.81 0.09 -12.10
C GLY A 30 3.91 -0.55 -11.03
N GLY A 31 4.48 -1.36 -10.15
CA GLY A 31 3.77 -1.95 -9.01
C GLY A 31 3.29 -0.91 -8.01
N LEU A 32 4.11 0.08 -7.68
CA LEU A 32 3.74 1.20 -6.81
C LEU A 32 2.57 2.01 -7.40
N VAL A 33 2.62 2.31 -8.68
CA VAL A 33 1.53 3.04 -9.36
C VAL A 33 0.24 2.21 -9.41
N ARG A 34 0.32 0.93 -9.77
CA ARG A 34 -0.87 0.07 -9.98
C ARG A 34 -1.51 -0.42 -8.68
N HIS A 35 -0.72 -0.85 -7.71
CA HIS A 35 -1.22 -1.54 -6.51
C HIS A 35 -1.33 -0.63 -5.29
N TYR A 36 -0.49 0.40 -5.22
CA TYR A 36 -0.43 1.32 -4.08
C TYR A 36 -0.91 2.74 -4.41
N GLY A 37 -1.37 2.99 -5.64
CA GLY A 37 -2.00 4.24 -6.05
C GLY A 37 -1.05 5.45 -6.12
N TYR A 38 0.27 5.23 -6.19
CA TYR A 38 1.21 6.33 -6.39
C TYR A 38 0.98 7.01 -7.74
N PRO A 39 1.11 8.35 -7.82
CA PRO A 39 0.96 9.04 -9.09
C PRO A 39 2.10 8.69 -10.04
N ARG A 40 1.85 8.73 -11.36
CA ARG A 40 2.92 8.58 -12.37
C ARG A 40 4.02 9.64 -12.22
N THR A 41 3.70 10.78 -11.60
CA THR A 41 4.66 11.84 -11.27
C THR A 41 5.45 11.58 -9.99
N LEU A 42 5.43 10.35 -9.45
CA LEU A 42 6.26 9.95 -8.32
C LEU A 42 7.72 10.34 -8.59
N ASN A 43 8.33 11.05 -7.64
CA ASN A 43 9.69 11.51 -7.77
C ASN A 43 10.66 10.31 -7.77
N LEU A 44 11.24 10.02 -8.93
CA LEU A 44 12.16 8.90 -9.10
C LEU A 44 13.44 9.05 -8.28
N ALA A 45 13.86 10.29 -7.97
CA ALA A 45 15.00 10.51 -7.09
C ALA A 45 14.69 10.07 -5.65
N ASP A 46 13.47 10.32 -5.16
CA ASP A 46 13.03 9.87 -3.84
C ASP A 46 12.84 8.35 -3.78
N LEU A 47 12.34 7.73 -4.85
CA LEU A 47 12.28 6.27 -4.96
C LEU A 47 13.68 5.64 -4.95
N MET A 48 14.61 6.17 -5.76
CA MET A 48 16.00 5.69 -5.80
C MET A 48 16.71 5.88 -4.44
N ALA A 49 16.48 7.02 -3.78
CA ALA A 49 17.01 7.28 -2.44
C ALA A 49 16.44 6.31 -1.40
N THR A 50 15.14 6.00 -1.49
CA THR A 50 14.50 4.99 -0.64
C THR A 50 15.13 3.61 -0.83
N LEU A 51 15.29 3.16 -2.08
CA LEU A 51 15.94 1.89 -2.40
C LEU A 51 17.39 1.84 -1.90
N HIS A 52 18.14 2.92 -2.08
CA HIS A 52 19.50 3.00 -1.56
C HIS A 52 19.55 2.95 -0.03
N SER A 53 18.62 3.61 0.65
CA SER A 53 18.49 3.51 2.12
C SER A 53 18.21 2.07 2.55
N LEU A 54 17.25 1.39 1.93
CA LEU A 54 16.94 -0.02 2.22
C LEU A 54 18.16 -0.93 2.03
N GLU A 55 18.95 -0.67 0.99
CA GLU A 55 20.20 -1.40 0.72
C GLU A 55 21.27 -1.13 1.79
N GLN A 56 21.46 0.12 2.22
CA GLN A 56 22.38 0.48 3.30
C GLN A 56 22.01 -0.18 4.64
N HIS A 57 20.72 -0.40 4.88
CA HIS A 57 20.22 -1.17 6.04
C HIS A 57 20.38 -2.69 5.86
N GLY A 58 20.86 -3.14 4.71
CA GLY A 58 21.02 -4.56 4.37
C GLY A 58 19.68 -5.27 4.14
N TRP A 59 18.59 -4.54 3.88
CA TRP A 59 17.26 -5.12 3.71
C TRP A 59 16.99 -5.55 2.28
N ILE A 60 17.68 -4.96 1.32
CA ILE A 60 17.68 -5.39 -0.07
C ILE A 60 19.11 -5.49 -0.58
N THR A 61 19.32 -6.26 -1.65
CA THR A 61 20.51 -6.16 -2.49
C THR A 61 20.13 -5.55 -3.83
N ALA A 62 21.06 -4.83 -4.45
CA ALA A 62 20.85 -4.18 -5.73
C ALA A 62 21.96 -4.57 -6.71
N TRP A 63 21.58 -4.84 -7.95
CA TRP A 63 22.51 -5.22 -9.01
C TRP A 63 22.13 -4.52 -10.31
N GLN A 64 23.13 -4.35 -11.17
CA GLN A 64 22.91 -3.92 -12.54
C GLN A 64 23.28 -5.04 -13.49
N MET A 65 22.40 -5.28 -14.46
CA MET A 65 22.68 -6.08 -15.64
C MET A 65 23.10 -5.14 -16.77
N SER A 66 24.31 -5.30 -17.27
CA SER A 66 24.78 -4.57 -18.46
C SER A 66 24.18 -5.14 -19.74
N ALA A 67 24.30 -4.39 -20.83
CA ALA A 67 23.74 -4.76 -22.13
C ALA A 67 24.31 -6.08 -22.72
N ASP A 68 25.49 -6.49 -22.27
CA ASP A 68 26.13 -7.77 -22.61
C ASP A 68 25.71 -8.94 -21.69
N GLY A 69 24.81 -8.67 -20.74
CA GLY A 69 24.26 -9.67 -19.81
C GLY A 69 25.12 -9.93 -18.57
N HIS A 70 26.22 -9.20 -18.37
CA HIS A 70 26.96 -9.28 -17.11
C HIS A 70 26.19 -8.64 -15.96
N VAL A 71 26.26 -9.27 -14.77
CA VAL A 71 25.59 -8.78 -13.57
C VAL A 71 26.65 -8.39 -12.54
N HIS A 72 26.56 -7.18 -12.01
CA HIS A 72 27.45 -6.67 -10.95
C HIS A 72 26.68 -5.89 -9.89
N ALA A 73 27.28 -5.74 -8.71
CA ALA A 73 26.69 -4.97 -7.61
C ALA A 73 26.52 -3.50 -7.99
N LEU A 74 25.36 -2.92 -7.69
CA LEU A 74 25.04 -1.56 -8.09
C LEU A 74 25.89 -0.53 -7.31
N HIS A 75 26.68 0.27 -8.01
CA HIS A 75 27.52 1.31 -7.37
C HIS A 75 26.94 2.72 -7.53
N ALA A 76 27.52 3.72 -6.87
CA ALA A 76 26.98 5.09 -6.87
C ALA A 76 26.84 5.68 -8.28
N ALA A 77 27.88 5.52 -9.12
CA ALA A 77 27.85 5.97 -10.51
C ALA A 77 26.78 5.24 -11.35
N ASP A 78 26.49 3.98 -11.04
CA ASP A 78 25.44 3.21 -11.69
C ASP A 78 24.06 3.75 -11.33
N ARG A 79 23.82 4.05 -10.05
CA ARG A 79 22.57 4.65 -9.56
C ARG A 79 22.29 5.99 -10.23
N GLU A 80 23.30 6.86 -10.34
CA GLU A 80 23.17 8.16 -11.02
C GLU A 80 22.82 8.01 -12.50
N ARG A 81 23.53 7.13 -13.22
CA ARG A 81 23.25 6.86 -14.64
C ARG A 81 21.85 6.27 -14.83
N ALA A 82 21.49 5.29 -13.99
CA ALA A 82 20.18 4.65 -14.04
C ALA A 82 19.06 5.66 -13.75
N LEU A 83 19.21 6.52 -12.75
CA LEU A 83 18.23 7.56 -12.44
C LEU A 83 17.97 8.46 -13.64
N LEU A 84 19.02 8.95 -14.30
CA LEU A 84 18.90 9.78 -15.51
C LEU A 84 18.22 9.04 -16.67
N ALA A 85 18.52 7.75 -16.82
CA ALA A 85 17.89 6.92 -17.84
C ALA A 85 16.39 6.70 -17.56
N TYR A 86 16.02 6.34 -16.33
CA TYR A 86 14.63 6.14 -15.93
C TYR A 86 13.82 7.43 -16.04
N GLN A 87 14.38 8.58 -15.64
CA GLN A 87 13.73 9.88 -15.78
C GLN A 87 13.41 10.24 -17.23
N ARG A 88 14.20 9.74 -18.18
CA ARG A 88 13.95 9.96 -19.61
C ARG A 88 12.93 8.98 -20.17
N TRP A 89 13.00 7.71 -19.75
CA TRP A 89 12.24 6.62 -20.34
C TRP A 89 10.84 6.44 -19.73
N LEU A 90 10.74 6.38 -18.40
CA LEU A 90 9.47 6.08 -17.70
C LEU A 90 8.30 7.02 -18.06
N PRO A 91 8.49 8.34 -18.27
CA PRO A 91 7.37 9.21 -18.65
C PRO A 91 6.70 8.85 -19.99
N ALA A 92 7.43 8.19 -20.89
CA ALA A 92 6.94 7.79 -22.20
C ALA A 92 6.59 6.29 -22.29
N ALA A 93 6.97 5.49 -21.28
CA ALA A 93 6.73 4.05 -21.25
C ALA A 93 5.25 3.74 -20.91
N ASP A 94 4.70 2.69 -21.53
CA ASP A 94 3.43 2.12 -21.09
C ASP A 94 3.64 1.32 -19.80
N LEU A 95 2.74 1.47 -18.83
CA LEU A 95 2.76 0.69 -17.59
C LEU A 95 2.60 -0.81 -17.85
N ALA A 96 1.95 -1.20 -18.95
CA ALA A 96 1.81 -2.59 -19.36
C ALA A 96 3.17 -3.22 -19.72
N ASP A 97 4.12 -2.40 -20.23
CA ASP A 97 5.39 -2.87 -20.80
C ASP A 97 6.56 -2.76 -19.82
N LEU A 98 6.35 -2.24 -18.60
CA LEU A 98 7.39 -2.08 -17.58
C LEU A 98 8.00 -3.39 -17.06
N ALA A 99 7.46 -4.55 -17.47
CA ALA A 99 8.09 -5.84 -17.22
C ALA A 99 9.41 -6.00 -18.00
N VAL A 100 9.61 -5.23 -19.07
CA VAL A 100 10.85 -5.19 -19.85
C VAL A 100 11.65 -3.96 -19.42
N ASP A 101 12.60 -4.16 -18.51
CA ASP A 101 13.49 -3.10 -18.04
C ASP A 101 14.70 -2.94 -18.97
N GLU A 102 14.75 -1.84 -19.72
CA GLU A 102 15.84 -1.53 -20.66
C GLU A 102 17.13 -1.01 -19.99
N ILE A 103 17.05 -0.64 -18.71
CA ILE A 103 18.16 -0.01 -17.96
C ILE A 103 18.86 -1.04 -17.07
N GLY A 104 18.13 -2.08 -16.67
CA GLY A 104 18.69 -3.29 -16.09
C GLY A 104 19.08 -3.15 -14.62
N VAL A 105 18.37 -2.32 -13.84
CA VAL A 105 18.59 -2.26 -12.38
C VAL A 105 17.57 -3.13 -11.66
N TRP A 106 18.05 -4.00 -10.79
CA TRP A 106 17.25 -5.01 -10.11
C TRP A 106 17.51 -5.03 -8.62
N TYR A 107 16.49 -5.46 -7.89
CA TYR A 107 16.50 -5.53 -6.43
C TYR A 107 15.94 -6.85 -5.95
N GLU A 108 16.46 -7.34 -4.83
CA GLU A 108 15.95 -8.51 -4.12
C GLU A 108 15.95 -8.25 -2.62
N ILE A 109 14.89 -8.69 -1.95
CA ILE A 109 14.80 -8.61 -0.50
C ILE A 109 15.73 -9.63 0.17
N THR A 110 16.47 -9.20 1.19
CA THR A 110 17.28 -10.10 2.00
C THR A 110 16.44 -10.75 3.10
N THR A 111 17.00 -11.75 3.79
CA THR A 111 16.39 -12.29 5.01
C THR A 111 16.15 -11.22 6.09
N ALA A 112 17.08 -10.26 6.22
CA ALA A 112 16.94 -9.16 7.16
C ALA A 112 15.80 -8.21 6.74
N GLY A 113 15.69 -7.90 5.45
CA GLY A 113 14.59 -7.09 4.92
C GLY A 113 13.24 -7.77 5.08
N ARG A 114 13.14 -9.07 4.82
CA ARG A 114 11.92 -9.86 5.04
C ARG A 114 11.49 -9.84 6.50
N THR A 115 12.43 -9.95 7.43
CA THR A 115 12.16 -9.84 8.87
C THR A 115 11.68 -8.45 9.24
N ALA A 116 12.29 -7.39 8.68
CA ALA A 116 11.87 -6.01 8.91
C ALA A 116 10.47 -5.75 8.36
N TRP A 117 10.18 -6.21 7.14
CA TRP A 117 8.87 -6.16 6.51
C TRP A 117 7.83 -6.91 7.34
N GLN A 118 8.11 -8.14 7.79
CA GLN A 118 7.21 -8.90 8.67
C GLN A 118 6.90 -8.14 9.95
N ARG A 119 7.89 -7.48 10.59
CA ARG A 119 7.61 -6.67 11.78
C ARG A 119 6.72 -5.47 11.49
N TRP A 120 6.83 -4.86 10.31
CA TRP A 120 5.93 -3.78 9.90
C TRP A 120 4.53 -4.30 9.59
N ASP A 121 4.44 -5.44 8.91
CA ASP A 121 3.18 -6.10 8.59
C ASP A 121 2.48 -6.59 9.86
N ASP A 122 3.23 -7.24 10.75
CA ASP A 122 2.83 -7.61 12.10
C ASP A 122 2.48 -6.36 12.90
N ALA A 123 3.20 -5.24 12.84
CA ALA A 123 2.81 -4.03 13.56
C ALA A 123 1.54 -3.38 12.98
N ALA A 124 1.33 -3.49 11.67
CA ALA A 124 0.12 -3.03 10.99
C ALA A 124 -1.08 -3.94 11.27
N THR A 125 -0.84 -5.23 11.53
CA THR A 125 -1.87 -6.25 11.82
C THR A 125 -2.01 -6.59 13.30
N SER A 126 -1.05 -6.24 14.14
CA SER A 126 -1.02 -6.39 15.62
C SER A 126 -1.62 -5.18 16.32
N GLU A 127 -2.70 -4.64 15.75
CA GLU A 127 -3.78 -4.23 16.64
C GLU A 127 -4.42 -5.52 17.20
N PRO A 128 -4.85 -5.54 18.47
CA PRO A 128 -5.41 -6.73 19.08
C PRO A 128 -6.58 -7.22 18.23
N GLN A 129 -6.47 -8.45 17.73
CA GLN A 129 -7.55 -9.31 17.23
C GLN A 129 -8.92 -8.61 17.13
N ALA A 130 -9.16 -7.93 16.00
CA ALA A 130 -10.36 -7.17 15.65
C ALA A 130 -10.85 -6.17 16.72
N SER A 131 -10.45 -4.90 16.61
CA SER A 131 -11.01 -3.75 17.34
C SER A 131 -12.21 -3.11 16.61
N TRP A 132 -12.84 -3.85 15.69
CA TRP A 132 -13.98 -3.38 14.91
C TRP A 132 -14.85 -4.53 14.37
N THR A 133 -16.10 -4.22 14.01
CA THR A 133 -16.99 -5.06 13.19
C THR A 133 -17.68 -4.23 12.13
N LEU A 134 -18.06 -4.88 11.03
CA LEU A 134 -18.88 -4.30 9.98
C LEU A 134 -20.09 -5.22 9.72
N ASP A 135 -21.28 -4.64 9.80
CA ASP A 135 -22.55 -5.28 9.49
C ASP A 135 -23.19 -4.58 8.30
N GLN A 136 -23.45 -5.33 7.23
CA GLN A 136 -24.23 -4.85 6.09
C GLN A 136 -25.69 -5.28 6.26
N VAL A 137 -26.58 -4.31 6.41
CA VAL A 137 -28.03 -4.52 6.47
C VAL A 137 -28.61 -4.25 5.08
N THR A 138 -28.71 -5.31 4.26
CA THR A 138 -29.15 -5.20 2.86
C THR A 138 -30.57 -4.66 2.72
N ALA A 139 -31.48 -5.04 3.62
CA ALA A 139 -32.88 -4.60 3.60
C ALA A 139 -33.04 -3.06 3.68
N THR A 140 -32.12 -2.38 4.38
CA THR A 140 -32.13 -0.92 4.54
C THR A 140 -30.98 -0.24 3.81
N GLN A 141 -30.19 -1.00 3.03
CA GLN A 141 -28.95 -0.56 2.38
C GLN A 141 -28.07 0.26 3.33
N THR A 142 -27.77 -0.32 4.49
CA THR A 142 -27.02 0.36 5.56
C THR A 142 -25.77 -0.43 5.91
N LEU A 143 -24.65 0.27 6.09
CA LEU A 143 -23.46 -0.26 6.74
C LEU A 143 -23.43 0.26 8.18
N ILE A 144 -23.16 -0.65 9.11
CA ILE A 144 -22.97 -0.34 10.53
C ILE A 144 -21.57 -0.82 10.88
N ILE A 145 -20.70 0.11 11.28
CA ILE A 145 -19.33 -0.17 11.68
C ILE A 145 -19.20 0.16 13.16
N HIS A 146 -18.83 -0.83 13.96
CA HIS A 146 -18.42 -0.61 15.34
C HIS A 146 -16.90 -0.60 15.37
N ALA A 147 -16.29 0.37 16.04
CA ALA A 147 -14.84 0.47 16.14
C ALA A 147 -14.43 1.11 17.47
N ALA A 148 -13.16 0.93 17.86
CA ALA A 148 -12.62 1.62 19.03
C ALA A 148 -12.56 3.15 18.87
N THR A 149 -12.44 3.67 17.65
CA THR A 149 -12.28 5.11 17.38
C THR A 149 -12.97 5.53 16.09
N GLU A 150 -13.28 6.82 15.94
CA GLU A 150 -13.81 7.40 14.69
C GLU A 150 -12.86 7.21 13.51
N ALA A 151 -11.56 7.39 13.75
CA ALA A 151 -10.53 7.20 12.73
C ALA A 151 -10.51 5.76 12.21
N LEU A 152 -10.62 4.78 13.11
CA LEU A 152 -10.70 3.37 12.74
C LEU A 152 -12.00 3.06 11.97
N ALA A 153 -13.14 3.58 12.42
CA ALA A 153 -14.41 3.40 11.70
C ALA A 153 -14.34 3.96 10.27
N ALA A 154 -13.72 5.13 10.08
CA ALA A 154 -13.52 5.74 8.77
C ALA A 154 -12.56 4.92 7.89
N ALA A 155 -11.46 4.41 8.45
CA ALA A 155 -10.52 3.55 7.73
C ALA A 155 -11.18 2.25 7.26
N VAL A 156 -11.99 1.61 8.12
CA VAL A 156 -12.76 0.40 7.79
C VAL A 156 -13.78 0.69 6.69
N LEU A 157 -14.49 1.82 6.77
CA LEU A 157 -15.43 2.22 5.71
C LEU A 157 -14.70 2.41 4.37
N HIS A 158 -13.55 3.10 4.37
CA HIS A 158 -12.78 3.33 3.16
C HIS A 158 -12.31 2.01 2.53
N TRP A 159 -11.72 1.13 3.33
CA TRP A 159 -11.31 -0.21 2.88
C TRP A 159 -12.48 -1.05 2.33
N TRP A 160 -13.65 -0.98 2.95
CA TRP A 160 -14.80 -1.72 2.48
C TRP A 160 -15.30 -1.20 1.11
N LEU A 161 -15.29 0.13 0.91
CA LEU A 161 -15.70 0.74 -0.35
C LEU A 161 -14.69 0.50 -1.48
N THR A 162 -13.39 0.37 -1.19
CA THR A 162 -12.40 0.00 -2.22
C THR A 162 -12.53 -1.45 -2.67
N THR A 163 -13.04 -2.33 -1.80
CA THR A 163 -13.28 -3.75 -2.09
C THR A 163 -14.66 -4.02 -2.69
N HIS A 164 -15.60 -3.08 -2.58
CA HIS A 164 -16.97 -3.15 -3.12
C HIS A 164 -17.27 -1.93 -4.01
N PRO A 165 -16.57 -1.79 -5.16
CA PRO A 165 -16.69 -0.63 -6.04
C PRO A 165 -18.10 -0.46 -6.66
N GLU A 166 -18.91 -1.53 -6.65
CA GLU A 166 -20.32 -1.51 -7.08
C GLU A 166 -21.25 -0.78 -6.10
N ILE A 167 -20.73 -0.26 -4.99
CA ILE A 167 -21.50 0.40 -3.94
C ILE A 167 -20.97 1.82 -3.68
N ALA A 168 -21.89 2.80 -3.64
CA ALA A 168 -21.59 4.18 -3.28
C ALA A 168 -22.32 4.58 -1.99
N VAL A 169 -21.62 5.25 -1.08
CA VAL A 169 -22.20 5.82 0.14
C VAL A 169 -22.94 7.12 -0.14
N ILE A 170 -24.13 7.27 0.46
CA ILE A 170 -24.87 8.53 0.47
C ILE A 170 -24.22 9.42 1.53
N ARG A 171 -23.33 10.33 1.13
CA ARG A 171 -22.49 11.12 2.07
C ARG A 171 -23.28 11.80 3.19
N SER A 172 -24.47 12.33 2.89
CA SER A 172 -25.34 13.00 3.87
C SER A 172 -25.98 12.06 4.90
N SER A 173 -25.85 10.74 4.73
CA SER A 173 -26.41 9.74 5.63
C SER A 173 -25.44 9.29 6.74
N GLN A 174 -24.19 9.73 6.68
CA GLN A 174 -23.17 9.34 7.64
C GLN A 174 -23.50 9.88 9.03
N ARG A 175 -23.54 8.99 10.02
CA ARG A 175 -23.75 9.30 11.44
C ARG A 175 -22.72 8.56 12.28
N ILE A 176 -22.11 9.26 13.22
CA ILE A 176 -21.18 8.71 14.20
C ILE A 176 -21.81 8.87 15.58
N GLU A 177 -21.97 7.76 16.29
CA GLU A 177 -22.56 7.70 17.61
C GLU A 177 -21.53 7.11 18.59
N PRO A 178 -21.20 7.77 19.71
CA PRO A 178 -20.39 7.17 20.75
C PRO A 178 -21.17 6.01 21.40
N VAL A 179 -20.49 4.91 21.69
CA VAL A 179 -21.07 3.72 22.34
C VAL A 179 -20.27 3.43 23.60
N ALA A 180 -20.95 3.41 24.75
CA ALA A 180 -20.31 3.16 26.05
C ALA A 180 -19.52 1.83 26.03
N THR A 181 -20.08 0.82 25.39
CA THR A 181 -19.45 -0.46 25.09
C THR A 181 -19.86 -0.91 23.69
N ALA A 182 -18.87 -1.25 22.85
CA ALA A 182 -19.11 -1.87 21.56
C ALA A 182 -18.81 -3.37 21.67
N SER A 183 -19.86 -4.19 21.59
CA SER A 183 -19.71 -5.65 21.57
C SER A 183 -19.48 -6.10 20.13
N LEU A 184 -18.33 -6.71 19.89
CA LEU A 184 -17.98 -7.27 18.60
C LEU A 184 -18.58 -8.67 18.45
N ARG A 185 -18.71 -9.13 17.21
CA ARG A 185 -19.15 -10.51 16.89
C ARG A 185 -18.23 -11.58 17.48
N SER A 186 -16.97 -11.23 17.76
CA SER A 186 -16.00 -12.08 18.45
C SER A 186 -16.29 -12.26 19.95
N GLY A 187 -17.29 -11.57 20.51
CA GLY A 187 -17.56 -11.54 21.95
C GLY A 187 -16.68 -10.55 22.73
N ILE A 188 -15.71 -9.91 22.07
CA ILE A 188 -14.86 -8.86 22.66
C ILE A 188 -15.71 -7.61 22.85
N THR A 189 -15.59 -6.97 24.01
CA THR A 189 -16.24 -5.69 24.31
C THR A 189 -15.19 -4.59 24.34
N ILE A 190 -15.37 -3.57 23.50
CA ILE A 190 -14.50 -2.39 23.50
C ILE A 190 -15.15 -1.30 24.35
N PRO A 191 -14.49 -0.82 25.42
CA PRO A 191 -14.99 0.34 26.18
C PRO A 191 -14.81 1.63 25.36
N ASN A 192 -15.79 2.52 25.42
CA ASN A 192 -15.79 3.85 24.77
C ASN A 192 -15.55 3.80 23.25
N GLY A 193 -16.22 2.86 22.56
CA GLY A 193 -16.16 2.76 21.10
C GLY A 193 -17.05 3.77 20.37
N VAL A 194 -17.08 3.64 19.05
CA VAL A 194 -17.97 4.40 18.17
C VAL A 194 -18.75 3.47 17.25
N ARG A 195 -19.93 3.92 16.86
CA ARG A 195 -20.79 3.31 15.85
C ARG A 195 -20.96 4.27 14.69
N LEU A 196 -20.40 3.92 13.54
CA LEU A 196 -20.56 4.62 12.28
C LEU A 196 -21.69 3.95 11.49
N VAL A 197 -22.74 4.71 11.18
CA VAL A 197 -23.87 4.26 10.37
C VAL A 197 -23.90 5.06 9.08
N VAL A 198 -23.94 4.37 7.94
CA VAL A 198 -24.01 5.02 6.64
C VAL A 198 -24.95 4.25 5.71
N ARG A 199 -25.79 4.98 4.96
CA ARG A 199 -26.60 4.40 3.88
C ARG A 199 -25.80 4.35 2.59
N TYR A 200 -26.03 3.32 1.81
CA TYR A 200 -25.40 3.12 0.51
C TYR A 200 -26.43 2.86 -0.58
N GLN A 201 -25.98 2.92 -1.82
CA GLN A 201 -26.76 2.56 -3.00
C GLN A 201 -25.86 1.83 -4.00
N PRO A 202 -26.41 0.91 -4.81
CA PRO A 202 -25.68 0.34 -5.94
C PRO A 202 -25.28 1.43 -6.94
N VAL A 203 -24.09 1.31 -7.50
CA VAL A 203 -23.65 2.12 -8.63
C VAL A 203 -24.25 1.52 -9.89
N LEU A 204 -25.15 2.25 -10.56
CA LEU A 204 -25.92 1.71 -11.68
C LEU A 204 -25.11 1.52 -12.97
N GLU A 205 -23.92 2.13 -13.09
CA GLU A 205 -22.98 1.92 -14.20
C GLU A 205 -21.53 2.09 -13.70
N PRO A 206 -20.60 1.17 -14.00
CA PRO A 206 -19.19 1.40 -13.70
C PRO A 206 -18.69 2.61 -14.51
N PRO A 207 -17.88 3.52 -13.93
CA PRO A 207 -17.21 4.55 -14.71
C PRO A 207 -16.31 3.87 -15.75
N THR A 208 -16.61 4.10 -17.03
CA THR A 208 -15.74 3.77 -18.16
C THR A 208 -14.43 4.53 -18.11
#